data_AF-A0AAU5GV49-F1
#
_entry.id   AF-A0AAU5GV49-F1
#
_cell.length_a   1.000
_cell.length_b   1.000
_cell.length_c   1.000
_cell.angle_alpha   90.00
_cell.angle_beta   90.00
_cell.angle_gamma   90.00
#
_symmetry.space_group_name_H-M   'P 1'
#
loop_
_entity.id
_entity.type
_entity.pdbx_description
1 polymer ?
#
loop_
_entity_poly.entity_id
_entity_poly.type
_entity_poly.pdbx_seq_one_letter_code
_entity_poly.pdbx_strand_id
1 'polypeptide(L)' 'MDTRIVILGSGTAGTLTANRLRRQYDESEYRIIVVDQNDDHVYQPGLLFVPFGLAQPHA' A
#
# COMPACT_ATOMS: atom_id res chain seq x y z
N MET A 1 16.11 -4.98 -19.82
CA MET A 1 15.32 -3.74 -19.90
C MET A 1 14.53 -3.70 -18.62
N ASP A 2 14.83 -2.76 -17.72
CA ASP A 2 14.17 -2.70 -16.41
C ASP A 2 12.79 -2.09 -16.59
N THR A 3 11.77 -2.95 -16.69
CA THR A 3 10.39 -2.49 -16.83
C THR A 3 9.93 -1.89 -15.51
N ARG A 4 9.41 -0.66 -15.55
CA ARG A 4 8.94 0.05 -14.35
C ARG A 4 7.43 0.03 -14.28
N ILE A 5 6.90 -0.47 -13.17
CA ILE A 5 5.48 -0.46 -12.86
C ILE A 5 5.25 0.56 -11.76
N VAL A 6 4.47 1.60 -12.05
CA VAL A 6 4.12 2.65 -11.09
C VAL A 6 2.68 2.45 -10.62
N ILE A 7 2.51 2.36 -9.30
CA ILE A 7 1.22 2.25 -8.62
C ILE A 7 0.99 3.57 -7.89
N LEU A 8 -0.10 4.26 -8.22
CA LEU A 8 -0.51 5.50 -7.56
C LEU A 8 -1.53 5.16 -6.47
N GLY A 9 -1.14 5.38 -5.21
CA GLY A 9 -1.91 5.05 -4.02
C GLY A 9 -1.34 3.85 -3.26
N SER A 10 -1.08 4.02 -1.96
CA SER A 10 -0.59 2.99 -1.01
C SER A 10 -1.69 2.43 -0.11
N GLY A 11 -2.97 2.71 -0.39
CA GLY A 11 -4.10 2.07 0.30
C GLY A 11 -4.18 0.56 0.06
N THR A 12 -5.21 -0.09 0.60
CA THR A 12 -5.40 -1.55 0.57
C THR A 12 -5.18 -2.18 -0.81
N ALA A 13 -5.75 -1.59 -1.87
CA ALA A 13 -5.62 -2.15 -3.22
C ALA A 13 -4.22 -1.96 -3.81
N GLY A 14 -3.58 -0.81 -3.57
CA GLY A 14 -2.27 -0.47 -4.10
C GLY A 14 -1.17 -1.35 -3.51
N THR A 15 -1.17 -1.51 -2.19
CA THR A 15 -0.22 -2.39 -1.48
C THR A 15 -0.43 -3.86 -1.83
N LEU A 16 -1.68 -4.31 -1.93
CA LEU A 16 -1.99 -5.68 -2.34
C LEU A 16 -1.53 -5.97 -3.78
N THR A 17 -1.73 -5.01 -4.69
CA THR A 17 -1.27 -5.10 -6.08
C THR A 17 0.26 -5.14 -6.14
N ALA A 18 0.95 -4.26 -5.42
CA ALA A 18 2.42 -4.24 -5.35
C ALA A 18 2.97 -5.58 -4.85
N ASN A 19 2.42 -6.12 -3.76
CA ASN A 19 2.83 -7.41 -3.20
C ASN A 19 2.59 -8.58 -4.18
N ARG A 20 1.46 -8.60 -4.90
CA ARG A 20 1.20 -9.62 -5.92
C ARG A 20 2.18 -9.54 -7.08
N LEU A 21 2.44 -8.34 -7.59
CA LEU A 21 3.39 -8.12 -8.68
C LEU A 21 4.81 -8.51 -8.28
N ARG A 22 5.23 -8.22 -7.04
CA ARG A 22 6.55 -8.60 -6.50
C ARG A 22 6.72 -10.12 -6.43
N ARG A 23 5.65 -10.88 -6.19
CA ARG A 23 5.66 -12.35 -6.20
C ARG A 23 5.65 -12.93 -7.62
N GLN A 24 5.11 -12.20 -8.59
CA GLN A 24 4.95 -12.68 -9.96
C GLN A 24 6.17 -12.40 -10.84
N TYR A 25 6.89 -11.31 -10.58
CA TYR A 25 7.97 -10.82 -11.44
C TYR A 25 9.31 -10.79 -10.72
N ASP A 26 10.41 -11.08 -11.42
CA ASP A 26 11.77 -11.01 -10.88
C ASP A 26 12.21 -9.55 -10.62
N GLU A 27 13.02 -9.30 -9.58
CA GLU A 27 13.54 -7.96 -9.25
C GLU A 27 14.53 -7.42 -10.29
N SER A 28 15.25 -8.33 -10.96
CA SER A 28 16.24 -7.97 -11.98
C SER A 28 15.59 -7.52 -13.29
N GLU A 29 14.32 -7.84 -13.51
CA GLU A 29 13.59 -7.51 -14.74
C GLU A 29 12.56 -6.39 -14.51
N TYR A 30 11.95 -6.34 -13.32
CA TYR A 30 10.85 -5.43 -13.01
C TYR A 30 11.09 -4.63 -11.73
N ARG A 31 10.95 -3.31 -11.84
CA ARG A 31 10.95 -2.39 -10.70
C ARG A 31 9.54 -1.91 -10.41
N ILE A 32 9.02 -2.23 -9.24
CA ILE A 32 7.70 -1.81 -8.76
C ILE A 32 7.88 -0.58 -7.87
N ILE A 33 7.16 0.50 -8.18
CA ILE A 33 7.23 1.77 -7.46
C ILE A 33 5.81 2.11 -7.00
N VAL A 34 5.63 2.27 -5.69
CA VAL A 34 4.37 2.78 -5.12
C VAL A 34 4.58 4.24 -4.75
N VAL A 35 3.67 5.10 -5.18
CA VAL A 35 3.69 6.53 -4.86
C VAL A 35 2.38 6.87 -4.16
N ASP A 36 2.46 7.39 -2.95
CA ASP A 36 1.33 7.94 -2.21
C ASP A 36 1.72 9.31 -1.65
N GLN A 37 0.72 10.09 -1.24
CA GLN A 37 0.90 11.38 -0.58
C GLN A 37 1.31 11.24 0.89
N ASN A 38 1.02 10.09 1.52
CA ASN A 38 1.34 9.80 2.90
C ASN A 38 2.08 8.46 3.02
N ASP A 39 3.08 8.42 3.89
CA ASP A 39 3.83 7.21 4.21
C ASP A 39 3.07 6.30 5.21
N ASP A 40 2.12 6.87 5.97
CA ASP A 40 1.31 6.13 6.93
C ASP A 40 0.18 5.35 6.24
N HIS A 41 0.25 4.01 6.29
CA HIS A 41 -0.83 3.15 5.84
C HIS A 41 -1.84 2.90 6.96
N VAL A 42 -2.93 3.67 6.95
CA VAL A 42 -4.01 3.53 7.94
C VAL A 42 -4.87 2.29 7.66
N TYR A 43 -5.08 1.47 8.68
CA TYR A 43 -6.10 0.41 8.64
C TYR A 43 -7.50 1.05 8.73
N GLN A 44 -7.99 1.52 7.57
CA GLN A 44 -9.26 2.25 7.45
C GLN A 44 -10.47 1.58 8.12
N PRO A 45 -10.63 0.23 8.10
CA PRO A 45 -11.74 -0.41 8.81
C PRO A 45 -11.73 -0.15 10.32
N GLY A 46 -10.55 0.04 10.92
CA GLY A 46 -10.40 0.37 12.34
C GLY A 46 -10.94 1.75 12.70
N LEU A 47 -11.06 2.67 11.74
CA LEU A 47 -11.56 4.03 11.97
C LEU A 47 -13.02 4.06 12.44
N LEU A 48 -13.79 3.00 12.15
CA LEU A 48 -15.16 2.85 12.66
C LEU A 48 -15.22 2.92 14.19
N PHE A 49 -14.15 2.50 14.88
CA PHE A 49 -14.08 2.40 16.35
C PHE A 49 -13.57 3.68 17.04
N VAL A 50 -12.94 4.59 16.29
CA VAL A 50 -12.40 5.87 16.79
C VAL A 50 -13.46 6.76 17.46
N PRO A 51 -14.64 7.03 16.88
CA PRO A 51 -15.63 7.90 17.52
C PRO A 51 -16.22 7.32 18.82
N PHE A 52 -16.00 6.03 19.10
CA PHE A 52 -16.43 5.35 20.31
C PHE A 52 -15.31 5.22 21.35
N GLY A 53 -14.12 5.76 21.08
CA GLY A 53 -12.96 5.65 21.98
C GLY A 53 -12.37 4.25 22.07
N LEU A 54 -12.68 3.37 21.10
CA LEU A 54 -12.26 1.97 21.08
C LEU A 54 -11.00 1.73 20.23
N ALA A 55 -10.51 2.76 19.51
CA ALA A 55 -9.28 2.73 18.74
C ALA A 55 -8.66 4.14 18.65
N GLN A 56 -7.38 4.20 18.33
CA GLN A 56 -6.69 5.45 17.97
C GLN A 56 -6.38 5.49 16.47
N PRO A 57 -6.57 6.63 15.79
CA PRO A 57 -6.40 6.74 14.33
C PRO A 57 -4.96 6.63 13.83
N HIS A 58 -3.95 6.66 14.71
CA HIS A 58 -2.53 6.66 14.37
C HIS A 58 -1.70 5.68 15.24
N ALA A 59 -2.34 4.70 15.87
CA ALA A 59 -1.64 3.66 16.66
C ALA A 59 -1.15 2.51 15.79
#